data_AF-A0A9P1EY39-F1
#
_entry.id   AF-A0A9P1EY39-F1
#
_cell.length_a   1.000
_cell.length_b   1.000
_cell.length_c   1.000
_cell.angle_alpha   90.00
_cell.angle_beta   90.00
_cell.angle_gamma   90.00
#
_symmetry.space_group_name_H-M   'P 1'
#
loop_
_entity.id
_entity.type
_entity.pdbx_description
1 polymer ?
#
loop_
_entity_poly.entity_id
_entity_poly.type
_entity_poly.pdbx_seq_one_letter_code
_entity_poly.pdbx_strand_id
1 'polypeptide(L)'
;MQEDAAQLETGCTIIEGKTLVIKESHDAAALKERLRSITEIKHGVEIADTSFDTFDHLESVVSIENPDGPAIVFRGNSKLAHIKMGNLKKLKGKEHDVYFDKDHFPVAAYEDATSMADLLFLEFAARQGQNYKMCESAFLRVTGEEAHGFDWILLILGLLNAIGFIGAGAHLFYLMKGRKKEAQAKNVKKAGQEAKKVVVAPASKEHVPPSNSAEPVTGSNEPATGGSNEKENPKDK
;
A
#
# COMPACT_ATOMS: atom_id res chain seq x y z
N MET A 1 28.98 15.84 -14.29
CA MET A 1 30.03 15.54 -13.27
C MET A 1 29.41 15.74 -11.90
N GLN A 2 29.91 15.08 -10.85
CA GLN A 2 29.41 15.22 -9.48
C GLN A 2 30.35 16.11 -8.64
N GLU A 3 29.80 16.76 -7.61
CA GLU A 3 30.50 17.53 -6.57
C GLU A 3 30.19 16.90 -5.22
N ASP A 4 31.19 16.65 -4.38
CA ASP A 4 30.96 16.18 -3.01
C ASP A 4 30.68 17.37 -2.08
N ALA A 5 29.58 17.32 -1.32
CA ALA A 5 29.19 18.35 -0.38
C ALA A 5 30.27 18.68 0.68
N ALA A 6 31.13 17.72 1.04
CA ALA A 6 32.24 17.94 1.96
C ALA A 6 33.38 18.78 1.35
N GLN A 7 33.42 18.95 0.03
CA GLN A 7 34.45 19.69 -0.71
C GLN A 7 34.05 21.13 -1.04
N LEU A 8 32.79 21.51 -0.81
CA LEU A 8 32.28 22.87 -1.06
C LEU A 8 32.98 23.94 -0.21
N GLU A 9 33.26 25.10 -0.84
CA GLU A 9 33.72 26.30 -0.15
C GLU A 9 32.60 26.95 0.68
N THR A 10 32.91 27.32 1.93
CA THR A 10 31.97 27.95 2.85
C THR A 10 31.49 29.31 2.32
N GLY A 11 30.18 29.54 2.30
CA GLY A 11 29.58 30.77 1.78
C GLY A 11 29.13 30.67 0.32
N CYS A 12 29.27 29.51 -0.34
CA CYS A 12 28.63 29.22 -1.61
C CYS A 12 27.10 29.38 -1.51
N THR A 13 26.50 30.16 -2.41
CA THR A 13 25.05 30.43 -2.46
C THR A 13 24.34 29.74 -3.63
N ILE A 14 25.05 29.51 -4.74
CA ILE A 14 24.53 28.90 -5.97
C ILE A 14 25.50 27.79 -6.41
N ILE A 15 24.98 26.57 -6.60
CA ILE A 15 25.74 25.45 -7.17
C ILE A 15 25.41 25.27 -8.66
N GLU A 16 26.43 25.44 -9.49
CA GLU A 16 26.37 25.34 -10.95
C GLU A 16 27.31 24.24 -11.50
N GLY A 17 27.04 23.75 -12.71
CA GLY A 17 27.88 22.82 -13.47
C GLY A 17 27.96 21.36 -12.97
N LYS A 18 27.60 21.06 -11.71
CA LYS A 18 27.70 19.71 -11.14
C LYS A 18 26.51 19.37 -10.22
N THR A 19 26.13 18.10 -10.22
CA THR A 19 25.17 17.55 -9.24
C THR A 19 25.81 17.51 -7.87
N LEU A 20 25.14 18.07 -6.86
CA LEU A 20 25.58 18.01 -5.47
C LEU A 20 25.34 16.61 -4.90
N VAL A 21 26.38 15.93 -4.44
CA VAL A 21 26.28 14.62 -3.80
C VAL A 21 26.48 14.78 -2.29
N ILE A 22 25.50 14.33 -1.51
CA ILE A 22 25.52 14.31 -0.05
C ILE A 22 25.59 12.86 0.39
N LYS A 23 26.58 12.52 1.22
CA LYS A 23 26.81 11.18 1.78
C LYS A 23 26.94 11.23 3.29
N GLU A 24 27.00 10.05 3.90
CA GLU A 24 27.32 9.88 5.32
C GLU A 24 28.63 10.61 5.66
N SER A 25 28.56 11.57 6.57
CA SER A 25 29.73 12.32 7.07
C SER A 25 29.97 11.98 8.54
N HIS A 26 31.24 11.78 8.91
CA HIS A 26 31.64 11.68 10.32
C HIS A 26 31.42 13.00 11.10
N ASP A 27 31.27 14.12 10.39
CA ASP A 27 30.84 15.40 10.95
C ASP A 27 29.67 15.96 10.12
N ALA A 28 28.45 15.65 10.56
CA ALA A 28 27.22 16.17 9.97
C ALA A 28 27.00 17.66 10.31
N ALA A 29 27.58 18.18 11.39
CA ALA A 29 27.42 19.57 11.79
C ALA A 29 28.24 20.50 10.87
N ALA A 30 29.50 20.15 10.59
CA ALA A 30 30.31 20.86 9.60
C ALA A 30 29.73 20.76 8.18
N LEU A 31 29.13 19.61 7.82
CA LEU A 31 28.40 19.45 6.57
C LEU A 31 27.19 20.39 6.48
N LYS A 32 26.35 20.43 7.52
CA LYS A 32 25.18 21.32 7.57
C LYS A 32 25.57 22.79 7.52
N GLU A 33 26.61 23.22 8.23
CA GLU A 33 27.06 24.63 8.20
C GLU A 33 27.66 25.04 6.84
N ARG A 34 28.33 24.13 6.10
CA ARG A 34 28.75 24.38 4.70
C ARG A 34 27.56 24.58 3.77
N LEU A 35 26.54 23.73 3.91
CA LEU A 35 25.36 23.75 3.03
C LEU A 35 24.38 24.89 3.35
N ARG A 36 24.44 25.43 4.57
CA ARG A 36 23.54 26.47 5.10
C ARG A 36 23.47 27.77 4.30
N SER A 37 24.51 28.13 3.54
CA SER A 37 24.50 29.33 2.68
C SER A 37 23.83 29.13 1.32
N ILE A 38 23.57 27.89 0.91
CA ILE A 38 23.06 27.59 -0.44
C ILE A 38 21.59 27.95 -0.53
N THR A 39 21.24 28.74 -1.55
CA THR A 39 19.86 29.11 -1.90
C THR A 39 19.41 28.47 -3.21
N GLU A 40 20.31 28.16 -4.14
CA GLU A 40 19.98 27.59 -5.45
C GLU A 40 20.94 26.48 -5.91
N ILE A 41 20.40 25.43 -6.54
CA ILE A 41 21.16 24.31 -7.10
C ILE A 41 20.64 24.04 -8.52
N LYS A 42 21.53 24.02 -9.53
CA LYS A 42 21.14 24.01 -10.96
C LYS A 42 21.30 22.67 -11.69
N HIS A 43 21.93 21.67 -11.07
CA HIS A 43 22.19 20.35 -11.67
C HIS A 43 21.77 19.19 -10.74
N GLY A 44 20.77 19.45 -9.88
CA GLY A 44 20.19 18.49 -8.94
C GLY A 44 21.04 18.15 -7.71
N VAL A 45 20.43 17.38 -6.81
CA VAL A 45 21.04 16.84 -5.58
C VAL A 45 20.87 15.32 -5.55
N GLU A 46 21.88 14.62 -5.07
CA GLU A 46 21.87 13.18 -4.82
C GLU A 46 22.24 12.91 -3.36
N ILE A 47 21.30 12.40 -2.56
CA ILE A 47 21.48 12.00 -1.17
C ILE A 47 21.66 10.48 -1.19
N ALA A 48 22.89 10.01 -0.94
CA ALA A 48 23.27 8.62 -1.18
C ALA A 48 23.96 7.96 0.01
N ASP A 49 23.61 6.69 0.24
CA ASP A 49 24.29 5.78 1.18
C ASP A 49 24.29 6.27 2.65
N THR A 50 23.30 7.07 3.07
CA THR A 50 23.26 7.65 4.43
C THR A 50 22.49 6.80 5.46
N SER A 51 22.75 7.06 6.74
CA SER A 51 21.99 6.52 7.87
C SER A 51 21.12 7.57 8.58
N PHE A 52 20.91 8.73 7.94
CA PHE A 52 20.05 9.80 8.43
C PHE A 52 18.59 9.35 8.55
N ASP A 53 17.97 9.63 9.70
CA ASP A 53 16.52 9.54 9.95
C ASP A 53 15.79 10.74 9.32
N THR A 54 16.30 11.94 9.62
CA THR A 54 15.80 13.22 9.13
C THR A 54 16.86 13.85 8.24
N PHE A 55 16.51 14.17 6.99
CA PHE A 55 17.32 15.02 6.13
C PHE A 55 16.88 16.49 6.24
N ASP A 56 17.71 17.34 6.82
CA ASP A 56 17.45 18.79 6.99
C ASP A 56 18.65 19.67 6.56
N HIS A 57 19.61 19.09 5.84
CA HIS A 57 20.86 19.75 5.45
C HIS A 57 20.69 20.90 4.44
N LEU A 58 19.52 21.01 3.79
CA LEU A 58 19.22 22.00 2.75
C LEU A 58 18.08 22.95 3.14
N GLU A 59 17.89 23.21 4.44
CA GLU A 59 16.88 24.14 4.99
C GLU A 59 16.81 25.50 4.27
N SER A 60 17.95 26.06 3.84
CA SER A 60 18.05 27.37 3.16
C SER A 60 17.69 27.35 1.67
N VAL A 61 17.61 26.18 1.03
CA VAL A 61 17.50 26.09 -0.44
C VAL A 61 16.09 26.45 -0.89
N VAL A 62 16.00 27.37 -1.85
CA VAL A 62 14.74 27.89 -2.42
C VAL A 62 14.43 27.25 -3.78
N SER A 63 15.46 26.90 -4.55
CA SER A 63 15.31 26.30 -5.89
C SER A 63 16.29 25.16 -6.12
N ILE A 64 15.78 23.98 -6.50
CA ILE A 64 16.57 22.85 -7.01
C ILE A 64 16.08 22.51 -8.42
N GLU A 65 16.98 22.61 -9.39
CA GLU A 65 16.72 22.32 -10.80
C GLU A 65 17.73 21.30 -11.32
N ASN A 66 17.33 20.47 -12.30
CA ASN A 66 18.23 19.64 -13.08
C ASN A 66 17.74 19.52 -14.53
N PRO A 67 18.47 20.08 -15.53
CA PRO A 67 18.09 19.98 -16.94
C PRO A 67 18.35 18.59 -17.56
N ASP A 68 19.19 17.77 -16.91
CA ASP A 68 19.69 16.51 -17.46
C ASP A 68 19.11 15.24 -16.83
N GLY A 69 18.52 15.34 -15.63
CA GLY A 69 17.95 14.21 -14.89
C GLY A 69 16.96 14.64 -13.79
N PRO A 70 16.77 13.84 -12.72
CA PRO A 70 15.94 14.21 -11.58
C PRO A 70 16.52 15.38 -10.79
N ALA A 71 15.66 16.23 -10.21
CA ALA A 71 16.12 17.35 -9.38
C ALA A 71 16.62 16.89 -8.01
N ILE A 72 15.97 15.90 -7.40
CA ILE A 72 16.48 15.20 -6.22
C ILE A 72 16.50 13.69 -6.47
N VAL A 73 17.61 13.05 -6.13
CA VAL A 73 17.77 11.60 -6.05
C VAL A 73 18.03 11.21 -4.59
N PHE A 74 17.27 10.27 -4.07
CA PHE A 74 17.55 9.58 -2.81
C PHE A 74 17.94 8.13 -3.14
N ARG A 75 19.16 7.70 -2.81
CA ARG A 75 19.63 6.33 -3.06
C ARG A 75 20.10 5.64 -1.79
N GLY A 76 19.56 4.47 -1.51
CA GLY A 76 20.10 3.56 -0.49
C GLY A 76 20.09 4.10 0.94
N ASN A 77 19.33 5.17 1.24
CA ASN A 77 19.31 5.74 2.57
C ASN A 77 18.51 4.82 3.49
N SER A 78 19.22 4.24 4.46
CA SER A 78 18.77 3.04 5.19
C SER A 78 17.71 3.28 6.28
N LYS A 79 17.45 4.55 6.62
CA LYS A 79 16.57 4.96 7.72
C LYS A 79 15.76 6.24 7.43
N LEU A 80 15.85 6.78 6.22
CA LEU A 80 15.29 8.10 5.92
C LEU A 80 13.77 8.07 6.07
N ALA A 81 13.27 8.82 7.05
CA ALA A 81 11.85 8.96 7.37
C ALA A 81 11.33 10.38 7.11
N HIS A 82 12.18 11.41 7.27
CA HIS A 82 11.76 12.81 7.11
C HIS A 82 12.66 13.62 6.17
N ILE A 83 12.05 14.51 5.38
CA ILE A 83 12.74 15.39 4.41
C ILE A 83 12.29 16.84 4.64
N LYS A 84 13.15 17.62 5.28
CA LYS A 84 12.86 18.99 5.73
C LYS A 84 13.58 20.01 4.87
N MET A 85 12.86 20.54 3.87
CA MET A 85 13.35 21.57 2.93
C MET A 85 12.48 22.83 2.98
N GLY A 86 12.20 23.36 4.17
CA GLY A 86 11.09 24.31 4.42
C GLY A 86 11.09 25.63 3.62
N ASN A 87 12.22 26.04 3.01
CA ASN A 87 12.27 27.21 2.12
C ASN A 87 12.12 26.89 0.61
N LEU A 88 12.06 25.61 0.23
CA LEU A 88 11.99 25.16 -1.16
C LEU A 88 10.65 25.58 -1.79
N LYS A 89 10.74 26.37 -2.87
CA LYS A 89 9.58 26.87 -3.63
C LYS A 89 9.54 26.36 -5.06
N LYS A 90 10.70 25.93 -5.57
CA LYS A 90 10.86 25.44 -6.93
C LYS A 90 11.68 24.16 -6.94
N LEU A 91 11.05 23.09 -7.37
CA LEU A 91 11.70 21.83 -7.71
C LEU A 91 11.45 21.57 -9.20
N LYS A 92 12.47 21.20 -9.98
CA LYS A 92 12.27 20.88 -11.40
C LYS A 92 13.34 19.96 -11.99
N GLY A 93 12.98 18.73 -12.32
CA GLY A 93 13.81 17.82 -13.10
C GLY A 93 13.46 17.80 -14.59
N LYS A 94 14.04 16.84 -15.31
CA LYS A 94 13.84 16.63 -16.75
C LYS A 94 12.65 15.72 -17.09
N GLU A 95 12.60 14.56 -16.45
CA GLU A 95 11.56 13.53 -16.66
C GLU A 95 10.73 13.31 -15.38
N HIS A 96 11.42 13.36 -14.24
CA HIS A 96 10.90 13.25 -12.88
C HIS A 96 11.53 14.34 -12.02
N ASP A 97 10.84 14.82 -11.01
CA ASP A 97 11.37 15.83 -10.08
C ASP A 97 12.10 15.16 -8.90
N VAL A 98 11.52 14.08 -8.35
CA VAL A 98 12.09 13.27 -7.27
C VAL A 98 12.22 11.80 -7.70
N TYR A 99 13.38 11.20 -7.43
CA TYR A 99 13.66 9.79 -7.68
C TYR A 99 14.16 9.10 -6.40
N PHE A 100 13.50 8.02 -5.99
CA PHE A 100 13.95 7.14 -4.91
C PHE A 100 14.44 5.81 -5.47
N ASP A 101 15.65 5.40 -5.07
CA ASP A 101 16.37 4.26 -5.63
C ASP A 101 16.92 3.35 -4.52
N LYS A 102 16.23 2.23 -4.25
CA LYS A 102 16.46 1.34 -3.09
C LYS A 102 16.45 2.09 -1.73
N ASP A 103 15.61 3.10 -1.63
CA ASP A 103 15.54 3.99 -0.46
C ASP A 103 14.46 3.57 0.55
N HIS A 104 14.64 3.91 1.83
CA HIS A 104 13.63 3.64 2.87
C HIS A 104 12.44 4.61 2.84
N PHE A 105 12.65 5.87 2.43
CA PHE A 105 11.64 6.92 2.56
C PHE A 105 10.28 6.61 1.90
N PRO A 106 10.18 5.95 0.72
CA PRO A 106 8.88 5.57 0.15
C PRO A 106 8.07 4.59 1.03
N VAL A 107 8.73 3.83 1.91
CA VAL A 107 8.06 2.96 2.90
C VAL A 107 7.60 3.81 4.09
N ALA A 108 8.48 4.66 4.63
CA ALA A 108 8.13 5.59 5.72
C ALA A 108 6.94 6.49 5.35
N ALA A 109 6.92 7.04 4.13
CA ALA A 109 5.81 7.84 3.60
C ALA A 109 4.52 7.05 3.36
N TYR A 110 4.58 5.72 3.21
CA TYR A 110 3.39 4.87 3.16
C TYR A 110 2.84 4.55 4.55
N GLU A 111 3.71 4.41 5.55
CA GLU A 111 3.35 3.98 6.92
C GLU A 111 3.05 5.14 7.88
N ASP A 112 3.65 6.33 7.68
CA ASP A 112 3.46 7.52 8.52
C ASP A 112 2.96 8.76 7.76
N ALA A 113 2.02 9.47 8.39
CA ALA A 113 1.38 10.66 7.85
C ALA A 113 2.30 11.89 7.82
N THR A 114 3.32 11.96 8.68
CA THR A 114 4.30 13.06 8.70
C THR A 114 5.27 12.92 7.52
N SER A 115 5.75 11.70 7.31
CA SER A 115 6.59 11.29 6.17
C SER A 115 5.86 11.48 4.83
N MET A 116 4.55 11.18 4.77
CA MET A 116 3.70 11.54 3.62
C MET A 116 3.57 13.06 3.43
N ALA A 117 3.47 13.85 4.51
CA ALA A 117 3.40 15.31 4.41
C ALA A 117 4.69 15.93 3.82
N ASP A 118 5.86 15.40 4.18
CA ASP A 118 7.15 15.78 3.59
C ASP A 118 7.17 15.48 2.06
N LEU A 119 6.64 14.34 1.63
CA LEU A 119 6.52 13.99 0.21
C LEU A 119 5.56 14.93 -0.55
N LEU A 120 4.43 15.28 0.05
CA LEU A 120 3.45 16.23 -0.52
C LEU A 120 4.00 17.66 -0.58
N PHE A 121 4.87 18.05 0.35
CA PHE A 121 5.61 19.31 0.29
C PHE A 121 6.55 19.37 -0.91
N LEU A 122 7.29 18.29 -1.20
CA LEU A 122 8.11 18.18 -2.41
C LEU A 122 7.26 18.25 -3.69
N GLU A 123 6.07 17.63 -3.70
CA GLU A 123 5.15 17.72 -4.84
C GLU A 123 4.66 19.16 -5.06
N PHE A 124 4.34 19.87 -3.99
CA PHE A 124 3.92 21.27 -4.04
C PHE A 124 5.01 22.18 -4.63
N ALA A 125 6.28 21.99 -4.23
CA ALA A 125 7.42 22.71 -4.80
C ALA A 125 7.69 22.34 -6.28
N ALA A 126 7.43 21.08 -6.67
CA ALA A 126 7.52 20.63 -8.06
C ALA A 126 6.45 21.29 -8.95
N ARG A 127 5.19 21.26 -8.51
CA ARG A 127 4.06 21.87 -9.23
C ARG A 127 4.22 23.39 -9.41
N GLN A 128 4.91 24.09 -8.50
CA GLN A 128 5.25 25.51 -8.68
C GLN A 128 6.43 25.75 -9.64
N GLY A 129 7.35 24.81 -9.81
CA GLY A 129 8.48 24.92 -10.74
C GLY A 129 8.11 24.76 -12.23
N GLN A 130 6.88 24.32 -12.51
CA GLN A 130 6.40 23.90 -13.81
C GLN A 130 5.50 24.98 -14.46
N ASN A 131 5.93 25.56 -15.58
CA ASN A 131 5.04 26.37 -16.43
C ASN A 131 3.99 25.44 -17.07
N TYR A 132 2.78 25.48 -16.53
CA TYR A 132 1.77 24.43 -16.64
C TYR A 132 1.33 24.10 -18.08
N LYS A 133 2.03 23.17 -18.73
CA LYS A 133 1.44 22.30 -19.74
C LYS A 133 0.81 21.11 -19.04
N MET A 134 -0.45 20.82 -19.34
CA MET A 134 -1.03 19.54 -18.95
C MET A 134 -0.27 18.41 -19.67
N CYS A 135 0.07 17.35 -18.93
CA CYS A 135 0.72 16.10 -19.39
C CYS A 135 2.25 16.09 -19.63
N GLU A 136 3.06 17.06 -19.17
CA GLU A 136 4.54 16.95 -19.21
C GLU A 136 5.17 16.69 -17.83
N SER A 137 6.07 15.69 -17.78
CA SER A 137 6.79 15.13 -16.60
C SER A 137 5.93 14.47 -15.51
N ALA A 138 6.54 13.52 -14.78
CA ALA A 138 5.90 12.78 -13.69
C ALA A 138 6.70 12.98 -12.39
N PHE A 139 6.16 13.79 -11.47
CA PHE A 139 6.80 14.22 -10.21
C PHE A 139 7.69 13.18 -9.55
N LEU A 140 7.16 11.97 -9.32
CA LEU A 140 7.77 10.92 -8.52
C LEU A 140 8.14 9.69 -9.37
N ARG A 141 9.33 9.14 -9.10
CA ARG A 141 9.71 7.77 -9.48
C ARG A 141 10.27 7.03 -8.27
N VAL A 142 9.94 5.75 -8.15
CA VAL A 142 10.47 4.84 -7.12
C VAL A 142 10.95 3.55 -7.78
N THR A 143 12.18 3.13 -7.46
CA THR A 143 12.69 1.78 -7.75
C THR A 143 13.07 1.09 -6.44
N GLY A 144 12.25 0.14 -6.00
CA GLY A 144 12.57 -0.75 -4.87
C GLY A 144 13.49 -1.90 -5.30
N GLU A 145 13.95 -2.70 -4.33
CA GLU A 145 14.36 -4.07 -4.64
C GLU A 145 13.12 -4.92 -4.92
N GLU A 146 13.22 -5.85 -5.88
CA GLU A 146 12.14 -6.80 -6.14
C GLU A 146 11.90 -7.69 -4.91
N ALA A 147 10.64 -7.85 -4.52
CA ALA A 147 10.24 -8.50 -3.27
C ALA A 147 10.34 -10.04 -3.32
N HIS A 148 11.51 -10.58 -3.70
CA HIS A 148 11.84 -12.00 -3.75
C HIS A 148 11.52 -12.76 -2.44
N GLY A 149 11.37 -12.06 -1.31
CA GLY A 149 10.98 -12.61 -0.02
C GLY A 149 9.53 -13.11 0.11
N PHE A 150 8.61 -12.83 -0.83
CA PHE A 150 7.18 -13.19 -0.68
C PHE A 150 6.65 -14.32 -1.57
N ASP A 151 7.17 -14.52 -2.79
CA ASP A 151 6.65 -15.54 -3.73
C ASP A 151 6.70 -16.97 -3.15
N TRP A 152 7.82 -17.34 -2.52
CA TRP A 152 7.98 -18.64 -1.89
C TRP A 152 7.03 -18.86 -0.70
N ILE A 153 6.68 -17.80 0.04
CA ILE A 153 5.69 -17.86 1.14
C ILE A 153 4.30 -18.12 0.57
N LEU A 154 3.91 -17.44 -0.52
CA LEU A 154 2.64 -17.65 -1.21
C LEU A 154 2.53 -19.06 -1.81
N LEU A 155 3.62 -19.58 -2.40
CA LEU A 155 3.69 -20.96 -2.90
C LEU A 155 3.52 -22.00 -1.79
N ILE A 156 4.20 -21.82 -0.65
CA ILE A 156 4.06 -22.71 0.52
C ILE A 156 2.62 -22.67 1.06
N LEU A 157 2.04 -21.48 1.20
CA LEU A 157 0.66 -21.30 1.67
C LEU A 157 -0.36 -21.95 0.73
N GLY A 158 -0.19 -21.81 -0.58
CA GLY A 158 -1.03 -22.49 -1.58
C GLY A 158 -0.94 -24.02 -1.49
N LEU A 159 0.27 -24.55 -1.31
CA LEU A 159 0.52 -25.99 -1.24
C LEU A 159 -0.05 -26.61 0.06
N LEU A 160 0.05 -25.90 1.19
CA LEU A 160 -0.60 -26.31 2.45
C LEU A 160 -2.14 -26.36 2.32
N ASN A 161 -2.75 -25.37 1.68
CA ASN A 161 -4.19 -25.36 1.43
C ASN A 161 -4.62 -26.54 0.55
N ALA A 162 -3.88 -26.84 -0.53
CA ALA A 162 -4.17 -27.97 -1.42
C ALA A 162 -4.15 -29.32 -0.67
N ILE A 163 -3.15 -29.53 0.21
CA ILE A 163 -3.09 -30.72 1.07
C ILE A 163 -4.31 -30.79 2.01
N GLY A 164 -4.71 -29.65 2.59
CA GLY A 164 -5.90 -29.54 3.45
C GLY A 164 -7.19 -29.98 2.74
N PHE A 165 -7.42 -29.50 1.52
CA PHE A 165 -8.60 -29.90 0.71
C PHE A 165 -8.58 -31.39 0.36
N ILE A 166 -7.43 -31.96 0.00
CA ILE A 166 -7.29 -33.40 -0.28
C ILE A 166 -7.59 -34.23 0.97
N GLY A 167 -7.05 -33.84 2.13
CA GLY A 167 -7.30 -34.50 3.42
C GLY A 167 -8.77 -34.46 3.84
N ALA A 168 -9.41 -33.28 3.74
CA ALA A 168 -10.82 -33.10 4.04
C ALA A 168 -11.72 -33.93 3.10
N GLY A 169 -11.43 -33.92 1.80
CA GLY A 169 -12.15 -34.73 0.80
C GLY A 169 -12.04 -36.23 1.05
N ALA A 170 -10.83 -36.72 1.36
CA ALA A 170 -10.60 -38.11 1.73
C ALA A 170 -11.35 -38.50 3.01
N HIS A 171 -11.30 -37.67 4.06
CA HIS A 171 -12.01 -37.93 5.32
C HIS A 171 -13.53 -37.99 5.11
N LEU A 172 -14.10 -37.05 4.36
CA LEU A 172 -15.53 -37.03 4.02
C LEU A 172 -15.93 -38.27 3.20
N PHE A 173 -15.10 -38.70 2.24
CA PHE A 173 -15.30 -39.92 1.47
C PHE A 173 -15.30 -41.18 2.35
N TYR A 174 -14.37 -41.29 3.30
CA TYR A 174 -14.35 -42.40 4.26
C TYR A 174 -15.60 -42.44 5.15
N LEU A 175 -16.05 -41.30 5.67
CA LEU A 175 -17.30 -41.21 6.45
C LEU A 175 -18.53 -41.61 5.62
N MET A 176 -18.63 -41.17 4.37
CA MET A 176 -19.70 -41.58 3.45
C MET A 176 -19.64 -43.09 3.13
N LYS A 177 -18.45 -43.65 2.96
CA LYS A 177 -18.24 -45.10 2.71
C LYS A 177 -18.61 -45.95 3.93
N GLY A 178 -18.36 -45.47 5.15
CA GLY A 178 -18.83 -46.08 6.40
C GLY A 178 -20.36 -46.11 6.49
N ARG A 179 -21.01 -44.95 6.33
CA ARG A 179 -22.48 -44.83 6.38
C ARG A 179 -23.20 -45.73 5.37
N LYS A 180 -22.66 -45.90 4.15
CA LYS A 180 -23.23 -46.82 3.14
C LYS A 180 -23.21 -48.29 3.59
N LYS A 181 -22.15 -48.74 4.28
CA LYS A 181 -22.07 -50.11 4.82
C LYS A 181 -23.11 -50.35 5.93
N GLU A 182 -23.28 -49.39 6.85
CA GLU A 182 -24.30 -49.50 7.89
C GLU A 182 -25.72 -49.56 7.33
N ALA A 183 -26.03 -48.75 6.31
CA ALA A 183 -27.35 -48.74 5.69
C ALA A 183 -27.70 -50.10 5.06
N GLN A 184 -26.74 -50.72 4.34
CA GLN A 184 -26.92 -52.07 3.79
C GLN A 184 -27.10 -53.12 4.91
N ALA A 185 -26.27 -53.08 5.97
CA ALA A 185 -26.39 -54.00 7.09
C ALA A 185 -27.73 -53.90 7.85
N LYS A 186 -28.29 -52.69 7.96
CA LYS A 186 -29.62 -52.43 8.56
C LYS A 186 -30.76 -52.98 7.67
N ASN A 187 -30.66 -52.83 6.35
CA ASN A 187 -31.66 -53.35 5.41
C ASN A 187 -31.68 -54.89 5.33
N VAL A 188 -30.51 -55.55 5.30
CA VAL A 188 -30.42 -57.02 5.33
C VAL A 188 -31.07 -57.60 6.60
N LYS A 189 -30.89 -56.93 7.76
CA LYS A 189 -31.53 -57.35 9.02
C LYS A 189 -33.05 -57.17 9.03
N LYS A 190 -33.61 -56.19 8.31
CA LYS A 190 -35.07 -56.04 8.14
C LYS A 190 -35.66 -57.15 7.27
N ALA A 191 -35.05 -57.44 6.11
CA ALA A 191 -35.50 -58.51 5.22
C ALA A 191 -35.59 -59.87 5.91
N GLY A 192 -34.63 -60.18 6.79
CA GLY A 192 -34.64 -61.40 7.63
C GLY A 192 -35.72 -61.45 8.72
N GLN A 193 -36.40 -60.34 9.03
CA GLN A 193 -37.51 -60.29 10.00
C GLN A 193 -38.89 -60.31 9.34
N GLU A 194 -39.06 -59.68 8.17
CA GLU A 194 -40.34 -59.68 7.45
C GLU A 194 -40.73 -61.07 6.93
N ALA A 195 -39.74 -61.92 6.60
CA ALA A 195 -39.93 -63.34 6.29
C ALA A 195 -40.54 -64.19 7.44
N LYS A 196 -40.72 -63.62 8.65
CA LYS A 196 -41.42 -64.25 9.78
C LYS A 196 -42.77 -63.59 10.14
N LYS A 197 -43.28 -62.65 9.33
CA LYS A 197 -44.56 -61.96 9.57
C LYS A 197 -45.52 -62.02 8.35
N VAL A 198 -45.85 -63.22 7.90
CA VAL A 198 -46.91 -63.46 6.90
C VAL A 198 -48.06 -64.28 7.50
N VAL A 199 -48.68 -63.74 8.57
CA VAL A 199 -49.91 -64.27 9.18
C VAL A 199 -50.77 -63.10 9.67
N VAL A 200 -51.99 -63.00 9.13
CA VAL A 200 -53.15 -62.17 9.58
C VAL A 200 -53.05 -60.62 9.44
N ALA A 201 -53.94 -60.09 8.59
CA ALA A 201 -54.58 -58.77 8.64
C ALA A 201 -56.10 -58.99 8.94
N PRO A 202 -57.05 -58.00 9.10
CA PRO A 202 -57.22 -56.77 8.29
C PRO A 202 -57.88 -55.54 9.00
N ALA A 203 -58.31 -54.52 8.20
CA ALA A 203 -59.34 -53.47 8.49
C ALA A 203 -59.02 -52.39 9.57
N SER A 204 -59.51 -51.14 9.66
CA SER A 204 -60.44 -50.21 8.93
C SER A 204 -60.51 -48.88 9.78
N LYS A 205 -60.89 -47.63 9.40
CA LYS A 205 -61.54 -46.98 8.22
C LYS A 205 -61.18 -45.45 8.08
N GLU A 206 -62.13 -44.65 7.55
CA GLU A 206 -62.27 -43.18 7.30
C GLU A 206 -62.35 -42.26 8.57
N HIS A 207 -62.56 -40.91 8.58
CA HIS A 207 -63.11 -39.95 7.58
C HIS A 207 -62.74 -38.42 7.78
N VAL A 208 -62.03 -37.79 6.83
CA VAL A 208 -62.19 -36.42 6.21
C VAL A 208 -62.10 -35.14 7.15
N PRO A 209 -62.49 -33.86 6.82
CA PRO A 209 -61.57 -32.66 6.73
C PRO A 209 -62.08 -31.38 7.50
N PRO A 210 -61.92 -30.08 7.07
CA PRO A 210 -60.98 -29.35 6.19
C PRO A 210 -60.40 -28.02 6.79
N SER A 211 -59.56 -27.26 6.04
CA SER A 211 -59.79 -25.82 5.71
C SER A 211 -58.51 -24.99 5.40
N ASN A 212 -58.58 -24.30 4.25
CA ASN A 212 -57.94 -23.04 3.77
C ASN A 212 -57.30 -22.09 4.82
N SER A 213 -56.32 -21.22 4.50
CA SER A 213 -56.18 -20.37 3.29
C SER A 213 -54.72 -20.00 2.93
N ALA A 214 -54.51 -19.29 1.82
CA ALA A 214 -53.20 -18.93 1.26
C ALA A 214 -53.02 -17.43 0.97
N GLU A 215 -51.76 -16.97 1.04
CA GLU A 215 -51.16 -15.84 0.29
C GLU A 215 -51.74 -14.40 0.45
N PRO A 216 -51.02 -13.36 -0.05
CA PRO A 216 -49.58 -13.08 0.05
C PRO A 216 -49.34 -11.64 0.57
N VAL A 217 -48.11 -11.10 0.45
CA VAL A 217 -47.82 -9.81 -0.24
C VAL A 217 -46.33 -9.48 -0.19
N THR A 218 -45.79 -9.06 -1.35
CA THR A 218 -44.42 -8.52 -1.52
C THR A 218 -44.35 -7.03 -1.22
N GLY A 219 -43.24 -6.55 -0.65
CA GLY A 219 -42.97 -5.12 -0.46
C GLY A 219 -41.49 -4.81 -0.26
N SER A 220 -40.80 -4.43 -1.35
CA SER A 220 -39.42 -3.93 -1.33
C SER A 220 -39.39 -2.40 -1.24
N ASN A 221 -38.45 -1.82 -0.50
CA ASN A 221 -37.48 -0.81 -1.00
C ASN A 221 -36.77 -0.05 0.13
N GLU A 222 -35.44 -0.16 0.14
CA GLU A 222 -34.50 0.90 0.53
C GLU A 222 -34.29 1.88 -0.64
N PRO A 223 -33.50 2.98 -0.52
CA PRO A 223 -33.17 3.79 0.66
C PRO A 223 -33.37 5.31 0.37
N ALA A 224 -32.97 6.20 1.30
CA ALA A 224 -32.03 7.32 1.05
C ALA A 224 -32.07 8.45 2.11
N THR A 225 -30.92 9.13 2.26
CA THR A 225 -30.64 10.52 2.71
C THR A 225 -31.82 11.43 3.15
N GLY A 226 -31.71 12.29 4.18
CA GLY A 226 -30.52 12.83 4.87
C GLY A 226 -30.44 14.35 4.70
N GLY A 227 -30.45 15.12 5.80
CA GLY A 227 -30.46 16.60 5.74
C GLY A 227 -30.48 17.30 7.11
N SER A 228 -29.28 17.67 7.59
CA SER A 228 -28.96 18.41 8.84
C SER A 228 -27.43 18.59 8.83
N ASN A 229 -26.78 19.71 9.15
CA ASN A 229 -27.13 21.07 9.61
C ASN A 229 -26.21 22.08 8.87
N GLU A 230 -26.62 23.31 8.52
CA GLU A 230 -26.69 24.55 9.33
C GLU A 230 -25.33 25.10 9.83
N LYS A 231 -25.06 26.40 9.51
CA LYS A 231 -23.96 27.28 9.98
C LYS A 231 -22.52 26.93 9.51
N GLU A 232 -21.56 27.86 9.46
CA GLU A 232 -21.59 29.32 9.74
C GLU A 232 -20.68 30.12 8.76
N ASN A 233 -20.79 31.44 8.77
CA ASN A 233 -19.88 32.37 8.09
C ASN A 233 -19.77 33.67 8.91
N PRO A 234 -18.54 34.08 9.25
CA PRO A 234 -18.24 35.50 9.18
C PRO A 234 -16.97 35.82 8.39
N LYS A 235 -17.02 36.96 7.69
CA LYS A 235 -15.84 37.70 7.22
C LYS A 235 -15.05 38.21 8.43
N ASP A 236 -13.74 38.45 8.27
CA ASP A 236 -13.22 39.77 8.63
C ASP A 236 -11.97 40.16 7.82
N LYS A 237 -11.81 41.48 7.63
CA LYS A 237 -10.64 42.28 7.15
C LYS A 237 -9.69 41.67 6.10
#